data_AF-A0A6H9S435-F1
#
_entry.id   AF-A0A6H9S435-F1
#
_cell.length_a   1.000
_cell.length_b   1.000
_cell.length_c   1.000
_cell.angle_alpha   90.00
_cell.angle_beta   90.00
_cell.angle_gamma   90.00
#
_symmetry.space_group_name_H-M   'P 1'
#
loop_
_entity.id
_entity.type
_entity.pdbx_description
1 polymer ?
#
loop_
_entity_poly.entity_id
_entity_poly.type
_entity_poly.pdbx_seq_one_letter_code
_entity_poly.pdbx_strand_id
1 'polypeptide(L)'
;SITGTWFLIEALLSDNQISISSAPVIPVVARESVPLSADGLAPPQLNLDRAIEIAQQRIPGLEASFVSLPGNAYSHLEIGGRGWYPLMFQTATINPYNGDVAASRLLSDRTTLEFVTESMRPLHTGDFGGIWIKLIWFFFGLVLSMMVLSGLLIWTKRTALATANALKRSQKSSRETRIAQALQPSVHRESSEGSL
;
A
#
# COMPACT_ATOMS: atom_id res chain seq x y z
N SER A 1 -4.85 -10.48 -2.11
CA SER A 1 -4.34 -10.42 -3.50
C SER A 1 -2.91 -10.94 -3.52
N ILE A 2 -2.42 -11.50 -4.63
CA ILE A 2 -1.05 -12.05 -4.73
C ILE A 2 0.00 -10.97 -4.42
N THR A 3 -0.19 -9.78 -4.98
CA THR A 3 0.65 -8.59 -4.71
C THR A 3 0.61 -8.15 -3.25
N GLY A 4 -0.56 -8.21 -2.59
CA GLY A 4 -0.67 -7.90 -1.16
C GLY A 4 0.04 -8.91 -0.26
N THR A 5 -0.06 -10.21 -0.57
CA THR A 5 0.69 -11.26 0.13
C THR A 5 2.20 -11.07 -0.03
N TRP A 6 2.65 -10.68 -1.22
CA TRP A 6 4.05 -10.35 -1.45
C TRP A 6 4.53 -9.17 -0.60
N PHE A 7 3.78 -8.07 -0.52
CA PHE A 7 4.14 -6.95 0.35
C PHE A 7 4.20 -7.32 1.84
N LEU A 8 3.35 -8.27 2.28
CA LEU A 8 3.45 -8.80 3.64
C LEU A 8 4.75 -9.59 3.84
N ILE A 9 5.16 -10.39 2.86
CA ILE A 9 6.45 -11.11 2.88
C ILE A 9 7.61 -10.12 2.91
N GLU A 10 7.59 -9.08 2.07
CA GLU A 10 8.61 -8.03 2.07
C GLU A 10 8.67 -7.31 3.42
N ALA A 11 7.53 -6.98 4.02
CA ALA A 11 7.48 -6.36 5.35
C ALA A 11 8.13 -7.27 6.41
N LEU A 12 7.80 -8.56 6.42
CA LEU A 12 8.41 -9.53 7.34
C LEU A 12 9.93 -9.66 7.13
N LEU A 13 10.39 -9.72 5.87
CA LEU A 13 11.82 -9.78 5.57
C LEU A 13 12.54 -8.51 6.05
N SER A 14 11.96 -7.33 5.78
CA SER A 14 12.48 -6.04 6.24
C SER A 14 12.55 -5.95 7.76
N ASP A 15 11.51 -6.39 8.48
CA ASP A 15 11.49 -6.41 9.95
C ASP A 15 12.59 -7.32 10.53
N ASN A 16 12.98 -8.35 9.78
CA ASN A 16 14.09 -9.25 10.13
C ASN A 16 15.45 -8.79 9.57
N GLN A 17 15.56 -7.56 9.07
CA GLN A 17 16.79 -6.98 8.49
C GLN A 17 17.31 -7.76 7.27
N ILE A 18 16.44 -8.49 6.57
CA ILE A 18 16.77 -9.21 5.34
C ILE A 18 16.42 -8.31 4.15
N SER A 19 17.44 -7.77 3.49
CA SER A 19 17.27 -6.98 2.27
C SER A 19 17.28 -7.87 1.02
N ILE A 20 16.31 -7.63 0.13
CA ILE A 20 16.26 -8.23 -1.22
C ILE A 20 17.04 -7.35 -2.22
N SER A 21 17.34 -6.11 -1.86
CA SER A 21 18.03 -5.16 -2.73
C SER A 21 19.51 -5.51 -2.88
N SER A 22 19.97 -5.57 -4.13
CA SER A 22 21.40 -5.68 -4.48
C SER A 22 22.09 -4.33 -4.65
N ALA A 23 21.44 -3.23 -4.24
CA ALA A 23 21.95 -1.89 -4.48
C ALA A 23 23.28 -1.67 -3.74
N PRO A 24 24.31 -1.14 -4.42
CA PRO A 24 25.55 -0.77 -3.75
C PRO A 24 25.31 0.41 -2.81
N VAL A 25 26.05 0.45 -1.69
CA VAL A 25 26.08 1.61 -0.82
C VAL A 25 26.84 2.72 -1.53
N ILE A 26 26.14 3.81 -1.87
CA ILE A 26 26.73 4.96 -2.55
C ILE A 26 27.44 5.81 -1.47
N PRO A 27 28.77 6.00 -1.56
CA PRO A 27 29.47 6.90 -0.65
C PRO A 27 28.93 8.32 -0.79
N VAL A 28 28.89 9.10 0.30
CA VAL A 28 28.55 10.53 0.24
C VAL A 28 29.60 11.30 -0.54
N VAL A 29 29.23 12.47 -1.07
CA VAL A 29 30.16 13.36 -1.77
C VAL A 29 31.33 13.69 -0.84
N ALA A 30 32.56 13.50 -1.34
CA ALA A 30 33.78 13.68 -0.55
C ALA A 30 33.91 15.15 -0.10
N ARG A 31 34.37 15.38 1.13
CA ARG A 31 34.35 16.72 1.75
C ARG A 31 35.20 17.72 0.97
N GLU A 32 36.31 17.24 0.43
CA GLU A 32 37.25 17.97 -0.42
C GLU A 32 36.66 18.38 -1.78
N SER A 33 35.60 17.72 -2.24
CA SER A 33 34.93 18.03 -3.50
C SER A 33 33.77 19.02 -3.35
N VAL A 34 33.41 19.35 -2.10
CA VAL A 34 32.41 20.39 -1.81
C VAL A 34 33.07 21.75 -1.93
N PRO A 35 32.60 22.65 -2.81
CA PRO A 35 33.18 23.98 -2.94
C PRO A 35 33.03 24.76 -1.62
N LEU A 36 34.13 25.34 -1.15
CA LEU A 36 34.08 26.25 0.00
C LEU A 36 33.47 27.58 -0.46
N SER A 37 32.35 27.94 0.14
CA SER A 37 31.71 29.24 -0.07
C SER A 37 32.22 30.22 0.98
N ALA A 38 32.88 31.29 0.53
CA ALA A 38 33.51 32.28 1.40
C ALA A 38 32.50 33.04 2.28
N ASP A 39 31.24 33.10 1.84
CA ASP A 39 30.21 33.97 2.42
C ASP A 39 29.21 33.20 3.30
N GLY A 40 29.43 31.90 3.54
CA GLY A 40 28.48 31.03 4.26
C GLY A 40 27.22 30.68 3.46
N LEU A 41 27.14 31.11 2.20
CA LEU A 41 26.07 30.77 1.27
C LEU A 41 26.25 29.35 0.72
N ALA A 42 25.15 28.69 0.33
CA ALA A 42 25.22 27.38 -0.30
C ALA A 42 26.11 27.43 -1.57
N PRO A 43 27.06 26.51 -1.75
CA PRO A 43 27.89 26.47 -2.93
C PRO A 43 27.03 26.32 -4.20
N PRO A 44 27.41 26.97 -5.31
CA PRO A 44 26.65 26.90 -6.55
C PRO A 44 26.60 25.44 -7.04
N GLN A 45 25.39 24.97 -7.31
CA GLN A 45 25.13 23.63 -7.82
C GLN A 45 24.98 23.67 -9.35
N LEU A 46 25.19 22.52 -9.98
CA LEU A 46 24.96 22.29 -11.39
C LEU A 46 23.51 22.65 -11.75
N ASN A 47 23.33 23.26 -12.92
CA ASN A 47 21.99 23.51 -13.45
C ASN A 47 21.23 22.19 -13.61
N LEU A 48 19.96 22.18 -13.22
CA LEU A 48 19.12 20.99 -13.26
C LEU A 48 18.97 20.42 -14.68
N ASP A 49 18.82 21.27 -15.69
CA ASP A 49 18.72 20.86 -17.09
C ASP A 49 19.98 20.08 -17.50
N ARG A 50 21.15 20.57 -17.07
CA ARG A 50 22.42 19.89 -17.34
C ARG A 50 22.52 18.55 -16.63
N ALA A 51 22.02 18.46 -15.39
CA ALA A 51 21.98 17.19 -14.68
C ALA A 51 21.03 16.17 -15.35
N ILE A 52 19.88 16.63 -15.86
CA ILE A 52 18.94 15.80 -16.63
C ILE A 52 19.60 15.30 -17.92
N GLU A 53 20.33 16.15 -18.64
CA GLU A 53 21.09 15.72 -19.82
C GLU A 53 22.11 14.61 -19.48
N ILE A 54 22.85 14.76 -18.38
CA ILE A 54 23.82 13.75 -17.92
C ILE A 54 23.10 12.43 -17.58
N ALA A 55 21.95 12.50 -16.91
CA ALA A 55 21.15 11.31 -16.59
C ALA A 55 20.66 10.60 -17.86
N GLN A 56 20.17 11.35 -18.85
CA GLN A 56 19.70 10.81 -20.14
C GLN A 56 20.85 10.23 -20.99
N GLN A 57 22.04 10.82 -20.93
CA GLN A 57 23.23 10.26 -21.58
C GLN A 57 23.64 8.94 -20.93
N ARG A 58 23.52 8.82 -19.61
CA ARG A 58 23.85 7.59 -18.88
C ARG A 58 22.81 6.49 -19.09
N ILE A 59 21.53 6.85 -19.18
CA ILE A 59 20.42 5.91 -19.32
C ILE A 59 19.66 6.26 -20.62
N PRO A 60 20.05 5.67 -21.77
CA PRO A 60 19.40 5.96 -23.04
C PRO A 60 17.90 5.64 -23.00
N GLY A 61 17.08 6.60 -23.44
CA GLY A 61 15.61 6.47 -23.44
C GLY A 61 14.96 6.67 -22.07
N LEU A 62 15.67 7.25 -21.09
CA LEU A 62 15.09 7.67 -19.82
C LEU A 62 14.16 8.87 -19.98
N GLU A 63 12.90 8.71 -19.61
CA GLU A 63 11.96 9.80 -19.41
C GLU A 63 12.03 10.27 -17.96
N ALA A 64 12.78 11.35 -17.71
CA ALA A 64 12.93 11.93 -16.38
C ALA A 64 11.56 12.35 -15.83
N SER A 65 11.13 11.67 -14.77
CA SER A 65 9.80 11.85 -14.16
C SER A 65 9.87 12.51 -12.78
N PHE A 66 11.02 12.41 -12.11
CA PHE A 66 11.27 13.07 -10.85
C PHE A 66 12.75 13.43 -10.72
N VAL A 67 12.98 14.44 -9.88
CA VAL A 67 14.30 14.90 -9.47
C VAL A 67 14.27 15.02 -7.96
N SER A 68 15.20 14.36 -7.29
CA SER A 68 15.44 14.49 -5.85
C SER A 68 16.64 15.39 -5.63
N LEU A 69 16.39 16.58 -5.06
CA LEU A 69 17.43 17.56 -4.76
C LEU A 69 18.29 17.11 -3.57
N PRO A 70 19.58 17.47 -3.55
CA PRO A 70 20.47 17.13 -2.44
C PRO A 70 19.98 17.79 -1.14
N GLY A 71 19.75 16.98 -0.10
CA GLY A 71 19.27 17.48 1.21
C GLY A 71 20.34 18.19 2.05
N ASN A 72 21.62 17.99 1.73
CA ASN A 72 22.75 18.68 2.35
C ASN A 72 23.93 18.75 1.36
N ALA A 73 25.00 19.44 1.77
CA ALA A 73 26.17 19.68 0.92
C ALA A 73 26.92 18.41 0.48
N TYR A 74 26.71 17.27 1.15
CA TYR A 74 27.35 15.99 0.85
C TYR A 74 26.43 15.00 0.12
N SER A 75 25.18 15.40 -0.14
CA SER A 75 24.19 14.55 -0.78
C SER A 75 24.31 14.64 -2.29
N HIS A 76 23.99 13.53 -2.94
CA HIS A 76 23.88 13.50 -4.39
C HIS A 76 22.54 14.05 -4.86
N LEU A 77 22.52 14.52 -6.10
CA LEU A 77 21.30 14.74 -6.86
C LEU A 77 20.87 13.40 -7.46
N GLU A 78 19.60 13.03 -7.33
CA GLU A 78 19.08 11.82 -7.98
C GLU A 78 18.04 12.19 -9.03
N ILE A 79 18.22 11.69 -10.25
CA ILE A 79 17.27 11.88 -11.34
C ILE A 79 16.75 10.52 -11.74
N GLY A 80 15.43 10.39 -11.77
CA GLY A 80 14.78 9.12 -11.98
C GLY A 80 13.57 9.20 -12.91
N GLY A 81 13.37 8.11 -13.63
CA GLY A 81 12.45 8.07 -14.75
C GLY A 81 12.05 6.67 -15.14
N ARG A 82 10.99 6.56 -15.92
CA ARG A 82 10.70 5.32 -16.63
C ARG A 82 11.52 5.30 -17.92
N GLY A 83 11.92 4.12 -18.35
CA GLY A 83 12.55 3.94 -19.66
C GLY A 83 11.62 3.19 -20.61
N TRP A 84 12.22 2.41 -21.51
CA TRP A 84 11.50 1.51 -22.40
C TRP A 84 10.61 0.47 -21.67
N TYR A 85 10.95 0.13 -20.43
CA TYR A 85 10.18 -0.78 -19.59
C TYR A 85 9.32 0.01 -18.59
N PRO A 86 7.98 0.04 -18.74
CA PRO A 86 7.12 0.95 -17.99
C PRO A 86 6.86 0.52 -16.54
N LEU A 87 7.19 -0.73 -16.20
CA LEU A 87 6.95 -1.31 -14.88
C LEU A 87 8.05 -1.00 -13.87
N MET A 88 9.17 -0.39 -14.28
CA MET A 88 10.28 -0.08 -13.37
C MET A 88 10.84 1.30 -13.64
N PHE A 89 11.31 1.93 -12.56
CA PHE A 89 12.06 3.17 -12.64
C PHE A 89 13.55 2.87 -12.73
N GLN A 90 14.25 3.70 -13.50
CA GLN A 90 15.70 3.75 -13.53
C GLN A 90 16.15 5.07 -12.94
N THR A 91 17.24 5.05 -12.19
CA THR A 91 17.77 6.26 -11.56
C THR A 91 19.25 6.44 -11.84
N ALA A 92 19.66 7.70 -11.94
CA ALA A 92 21.05 8.13 -11.98
C ALA A 92 21.33 9.04 -10.79
N THR A 93 22.37 8.71 -10.04
CA THR A 93 22.87 9.47 -8.91
C THR A 93 24.06 10.30 -9.36
N ILE A 94 23.94 11.61 -9.27
CA ILE A 94 24.88 12.58 -9.84
C ILE A 94 25.41 13.49 -8.73
N ASN A 95 26.70 13.79 -8.75
CA ASN A 95 27.29 14.78 -7.87
C ASN A 95 26.84 16.19 -8.29
N PRO A 96 26.21 16.96 -7.39
CA PRO A 96 25.60 18.24 -7.73
C PRO A 96 26.61 19.34 -8.07
N TYR A 97 27.91 19.15 -7.85
CA TYR A 97 28.92 20.19 -8.09
C TYR A 97 29.65 19.99 -9.41
N ASN A 98 30.18 18.78 -9.64
CA ASN A 98 31.01 18.49 -10.82
C ASN A 98 30.25 17.74 -11.93
N GLY A 99 29.05 17.22 -11.64
CA GLY A 99 28.25 16.46 -12.59
C GLY A 99 28.69 15.01 -12.78
N ASP A 100 29.61 14.49 -11.96
CA ASP A 100 30.03 13.10 -12.04
C ASP A 100 28.89 12.16 -11.64
N VAL A 101 28.69 11.09 -12.41
CA VAL A 101 27.71 10.04 -12.10
C VAL A 101 28.32 9.10 -11.07
N ALA A 102 27.89 9.23 -9.82
CA ALA A 102 28.35 8.39 -8.71
C ALA A 102 27.80 6.95 -8.81
N ALA A 103 26.56 6.81 -9.25
CA ALA A 103 25.94 5.52 -9.50
C ALA A 103 24.81 5.63 -10.53
N SER A 104 24.53 4.53 -11.22
CA SER A 104 23.33 4.38 -12.04
C SER A 104 22.70 3.05 -11.70
N ARG A 105 21.37 3.02 -11.61
CA ARG A 105 20.63 1.79 -11.33
C ARG A 105 19.73 1.48 -12.51
N LEU A 106 20.26 0.66 -13.43
CA LEU A 106 19.56 0.23 -14.63
C LEU A 106 18.73 -1.03 -14.37
N LEU A 107 17.86 -1.37 -15.31
CA LEU A 107 17.13 -2.65 -15.29
C LEU A 107 18.05 -3.86 -15.27
N SER A 108 19.17 -3.81 -16.00
CA SER A 108 20.14 -4.90 -16.12
C SER A 108 20.88 -5.22 -14.83
N ASP A 109 20.95 -4.26 -13.91
CA ASP A 109 21.73 -4.38 -12.67
C ASP A 109 20.92 -5.06 -11.55
N ARG A 110 19.64 -5.36 -11.82
CA ARG A 110 18.69 -5.92 -10.87
C ARG A 110 18.74 -7.44 -10.89
N THR A 111 18.64 -8.04 -9.71
CA THR A 111 18.44 -9.49 -9.61
C THR A 111 17.02 -9.87 -10.04
N THR A 112 16.78 -11.13 -10.41
CA THR A 112 15.44 -11.61 -10.78
C THR A 112 14.41 -11.37 -9.67
N LEU A 113 14.81 -11.56 -8.40
CA LEU A 113 13.93 -11.30 -7.26
C LEU A 113 13.55 -9.83 -7.18
N GLU A 114 14.53 -8.95 -7.31
CA GLU A 114 14.32 -7.50 -7.28
C GLU A 114 13.48 -7.01 -8.46
N PHE A 115 13.67 -7.59 -9.64
CA PHE A 115 12.85 -7.30 -10.82
C PHE A 115 11.37 -7.62 -10.59
N VAL A 116 11.08 -8.79 -10.00
CA VAL A 116 9.72 -9.20 -9.64
C VAL A 116 9.14 -8.27 -8.57
N THR A 117 9.92 -7.99 -7.52
CA THR A 117 9.54 -7.08 -6.44
C THR A 117 9.17 -5.69 -6.95
N GLU A 118 10.05 -5.06 -7.73
CA GLU A 118 9.83 -3.70 -8.21
C GLU A 118 8.66 -3.60 -9.18
N SER A 119 8.41 -4.67 -9.96
CA SER A 119 7.25 -4.77 -10.85
C SER A 119 5.93 -4.96 -10.08
N MET A 120 5.98 -5.48 -8.85
CA MET A 120 4.79 -5.81 -8.05
C MET A 120 3.97 -4.58 -7.68
N ARG A 121 4.63 -3.45 -7.40
CA ARG A 121 3.98 -2.18 -7.03
C ARG A 121 3.18 -1.56 -8.19
N PRO A 122 3.77 -1.27 -9.37
CA PRO A 122 2.99 -0.77 -10.49
C PRO A 122 1.93 -1.77 -10.96
N LEU A 123 2.17 -3.08 -10.83
CA LEU A 123 1.14 -4.08 -11.13
C LEU A 123 -0.03 -4.07 -10.13
N HIS A 124 0.25 -3.87 -8.84
CA HIS A 124 -0.76 -3.76 -7.79
C HIS A 124 -1.67 -2.54 -7.98
N THR A 125 -1.10 -1.40 -8.38
CA THR A 125 -1.83 -0.15 -8.58
C THR A 125 -2.35 0.04 -10.00
N GLY A 126 -1.86 -0.75 -10.96
CA GLY A 126 -2.10 -0.55 -12.39
C GLY A 126 -1.38 0.67 -12.97
N ASP A 127 -0.33 1.21 -12.33
CA ASP A 127 0.35 2.43 -12.77
C ASP A 127 1.52 2.17 -13.74
N PHE A 128 1.23 1.56 -14.89
CA PHE A 128 2.23 1.25 -15.92
C PHE A 128 1.77 1.40 -17.38
N GLY A 129 0.48 1.19 -17.66
CA GLY A 129 -0.09 1.26 -19.00
C GLY A 129 -0.86 2.55 -19.31
N GLY A 130 -0.58 3.64 -18.58
CA GLY A 130 -1.26 4.91 -18.74
C GLY A 130 -2.75 4.89 -18.36
N ILE A 131 -3.59 5.64 -19.08
CA ILE A 131 -5.01 5.76 -18.75
C ILE A 131 -5.82 4.50 -19.08
N TRP A 132 -5.44 3.79 -20.15
CA TRP A 132 -6.17 2.61 -20.62
C TRP A 132 -6.15 1.46 -19.61
N ILE A 133 -4.99 1.17 -19.02
CA ILE A 133 -4.89 0.14 -17.99
C ILE A 133 -5.65 0.54 -16.73
N LYS A 134 -5.68 1.84 -16.39
CA LYS A 134 -6.41 2.36 -15.23
C LYS A 134 -7.92 2.18 -15.42
N LEU A 135 -8.44 2.35 -16.62
CA LEU A 135 -9.84 2.07 -16.95
C LEU A 135 -10.19 0.59 -16.77
N ILE A 136 -9.31 -0.32 -17.21
CA ILE A 136 -9.49 -1.77 -17.00
C ILE A 136 -9.55 -2.08 -15.50
N TRP A 137 -8.58 -1.57 -14.72
CA TRP A 137 -8.54 -1.74 -13.28
C TRP A 137 -9.77 -1.17 -12.57
N PHE A 138 -10.21 0.01 -12.98
CA PHE A 138 -11.42 0.65 -12.47
C PHE A 138 -12.66 -0.21 -12.73
N PHE A 139 -12.80 -0.76 -13.93
CA PHE A 139 -13.92 -1.63 -14.29
C PHE A 139 -13.96 -2.90 -13.42
N PHE A 140 -12.84 -3.60 -13.28
CA PHE A 140 -12.77 -4.80 -12.41
C PHE A 140 -13.00 -4.45 -10.93
N GLY A 141 -12.49 -3.31 -10.47
CA GLY A 141 -12.75 -2.80 -9.12
C GLY A 141 -14.24 -2.51 -8.89
N LEU A 142 -14.94 -1.98 -9.89
CA LEU A 142 -16.38 -1.74 -9.84
C LEU A 142 -17.17 -3.05 -9.77
N VAL A 143 -16.82 -4.02 -10.61
CA VAL A 143 -17.44 -5.37 -10.60
C VAL A 143 -17.26 -6.03 -9.24
N LEU A 144 -16.04 -6.02 -8.69
CA LEU A 144 -15.75 -6.61 -7.39
C LEU A 144 -16.53 -5.90 -6.27
N SER A 145 -16.63 -4.57 -6.33
CA SER A 145 -17.42 -3.78 -5.37
C SER A 145 -18.91 -4.14 -5.43
N MET A 146 -19.48 -4.30 -6.62
CA MET A 146 -20.86 -4.76 -6.79
C MET A 146 -21.06 -6.18 -6.26
N MET A 147 -20.09 -7.08 -6.44
CA MET A 147 -20.14 -8.43 -5.87
C MET A 147 -20.13 -8.40 -4.33
N VAL A 148 -19.26 -7.60 -3.72
CA VAL A 148 -19.21 -7.44 -2.26
C VAL A 148 -20.52 -6.84 -1.73
N LEU A 149 -21.04 -5.79 -2.38
CA LEU A 149 -22.29 -5.15 -1.98
C LEU A 149 -23.47 -6.12 -2.10
N SER A 150 -23.57 -6.88 -3.18
CA SER A 150 -24.63 -7.87 -3.35
C SER A 150 -24.55 -8.98 -2.30
N GLY A 151 -23.35 -9.49 -2.00
CA GLY A 151 -23.13 -10.45 -0.91
C GLY A 151 -23.54 -9.90 0.46
N LEU A 152 -23.16 -8.65 0.75
CA LEU A 152 -23.55 -7.96 1.99
C LEU A 152 -25.07 -7.79 2.07
N LEU A 153 -25.72 -7.34 0.99
CA LEU A 153 -27.17 -7.16 0.96
C LEU A 153 -27.91 -8.49 1.20
N ILE A 154 -27.46 -9.58 0.59
CA ILE A 154 -28.04 -10.92 0.81
C ILE A 154 -27.84 -11.34 2.27
N TRP A 155 -26.63 -11.18 2.80
CA TRP A 155 -26.32 -11.51 4.20
C TRP A 155 -27.17 -10.69 5.18
N THR A 156 -27.25 -9.38 5.00
CA THR A 156 -28.07 -8.50 5.86
C THR A 156 -29.54 -8.85 5.78
N LYS A 157 -30.10 -9.10 4.59
CA LYS A 157 -31.51 -9.53 4.44
C LYS A 157 -31.76 -10.85 5.15
N ARG A 158 -30.87 -11.84 4.98
CA ARG A 158 -31.01 -13.16 5.63
C ARG A 158 -30.92 -13.05 7.14
N THR A 159 -29.95 -12.29 7.66
CA THR A 159 -29.76 -12.09 9.10
C THR A 159 -30.93 -11.31 9.70
N ALA A 160 -31.40 -10.24 9.06
CA ALA A 160 -32.55 -9.48 9.53
C ALA A 160 -33.84 -10.33 9.60
N LEU A 161 -34.10 -11.16 8.58
CA LEU A 161 -35.24 -12.08 8.58
C LEU A 161 -35.12 -13.15 9.66
N ALA A 162 -33.92 -13.72 9.86
CA ALA A 162 -33.66 -14.69 10.91
C ALA A 162 -33.87 -14.09 12.31
N THR A 163 -33.37 -12.88 12.55
CA THR A 163 -33.56 -12.16 13.82
C THR A 163 -35.03 -11.81 14.05
N ALA A 164 -35.75 -11.32 13.03
CA ALA A 164 -37.17 -11.00 13.14
C ALA A 164 -38.02 -12.24 13.45
N ASN A 165 -37.73 -13.38 12.82
CA ASN A 165 -38.41 -14.65 13.10
C ASN A 165 -38.08 -15.20 14.48
N ALA A 166 -36.83 -15.06 14.95
CA ALA A 166 -36.44 -15.44 16.30
C ALA A 166 -37.19 -14.62 17.36
N LEU A 167 -37.31 -13.30 17.16
CA LEU A 167 -38.09 -12.41 18.05
C LEU A 167 -39.57 -12.78 18.07
N LYS A 168 -40.19 -13.03 16.89
CA LYS A 168 -41.59 -13.48 16.81
C LYS A 168 -41.81 -14.82 17.52
N ARG A 169 -40.88 -15.77 17.38
CA ARG A 169 -40.95 -17.07 18.06
C ARG A 169 -40.83 -16.94 19.58
N SER A 170 -39.93 -16.08 20.06
CA SER A 170 -39.79 -15.76 21.47
C SER A 170 -41.07 -15.14 22.04
N GLN A 171 -41.64 -14.14 21.35
CA GLN A 171 -42.90 -13.50 21.76
C GLN A 171 -44.09 -14.48 21.81
N LYS A 172 -44.20 -15.38 20.82
CA LYS A 172 -45.26 -16.40 20.79
C LYS A 172 -45.15 -17.36 21.99
N SER A 173 -43.94 -17.86 22.25
CA SER A 173 -43.66 -18.73 23.40
C SER A 173 -44.00 -18.05 24.73
N SER A 174 -43.55 -16.81 24.94
CA SER A 174 -43.88 -16.05 26.16
C SER A 174 -45.39 -15.83 26.34
N ARG A 175 -46.13 -15.62 25.26
CA ARG A 175 -47.59 -15.47 25.29
C ARG A 175 -48.28 -16.79 25.67
N GLU A 176 -47.87 -17.91 25.09
CA GLU A 176 -48.39 -19.24 25.41
C GLU A 176 -48.15 -19.60 26.88
N THR A 177 -46.94 -19.33 27.41
CA THR A 177 -46.62 -19.53 28.83
C THR A 177 -47.51 -18.68 29.76
N ARG A 178 -47.72 -17.40 29.42
CA ARG A 178 -48.56 -16.51 30.22
C ARG A 178 -50.03 -16.94 30.22
N ILE A 179 -50.55 -17.39 29.07
CA ILE A 179 -51.90 -17.95 28.95
C ILE A 179 -52.01 -19.24 29.77
N ALA A 180 -51.04 -20.14 29.67
CA ALA A 180 -51.03 -21.39 30.44
C ALA A 180 -50.99 -21.15 31.96
N GLN A 181 -50.28 -20.11 32.44
CA GLN A 181 -50.31 -19.70 33.85
C GLN A 181 -51.66 -19.08 34.26
N ALA A 182 -52.31 -18.32 33.39
CA ALA A 182 -53.61 -17.70 33.68
C ALA A 182 -54.78 -18.70 33.68
N LEU A 183 -54.67 -19.79 32.90
CA LEU A 183 -55.65 -20.88 32.84
C LEU A 183 -55.38 -21.99 33.88
N GLN A 184 -54.28 -21.94 34.61
CA GLN A 184 -54.12 -22.79 35.79
C GLN A 184 -55.10 -22.29 36.86
N PRO A 185 -56.04 -23.14 37.33
CA PRO A 185 -56.89 -22.74 38.43
C PRO A 185 -56.00 -22.43 39.64
N SER A 186 -56.27 -21.32 40.32
CA SER A 186 -55.62 -20.98 41.57
C SER A 186 -55.96 -22.07 42.58
N VAL A 187 -55.14 -23.13 42.62
CA VAL A 187 -55.19 -24.10 43.70
C VAL A 187 -54.77 -23.32 44.93
N HIS A 188 -55.78 -22.99 45.72
CA HIS A 188 -55.69 -22.40 47.03
C HIS A 188 -54.52 -23.05 47.78
N ARG A 189 -53.53 -22.25 48.16
CA ARG A 189 -52.84 -22.50 49.42
C ARG A 189 -53.90 -22.29 50.50
N GLU A 190 -54.60 -23.35 50.88
CA GLU A 190 -55.22 -23.39 52.19
C GLU A 190 -54.11 -23.66 53.19
N SER A 191 -53.91 -22.66 54.04
CA SER A 191 -53.22 -22.74 55.32
C SER A 191 -53.83 -23.86 56.16
N SER A 192 -53.05 -24.91 56.42
CA SER A 192 -53.30 -25.78 57.56
C SER A 192 -52.66 -25.13 58.79
N GLU A 193 -53.39 -24.19 59.40
CA GLU A 193 -53.22 -23.85 60.81
C GLU A 193 -54.28 -24.62 61.60
N GLY A 194 -53.84 -25.38 62.61
CA GLY A 194 -54.62 -25.66 63.81
C GLY A 194 -55.31 -27.03 63.89
N SER A 195 -54.66 -27.98 64.57
CA SER A 195 -55.30 -28.65 65.71
C SER A 195 -54.25 -29.20 66.67
N LEU A 196 -54.54 -28.98 67.94
CA LEU A 196 -53.94 -29.43 69.20
C LEU A 196 -53.39 -30.86 69.21
#